data_AF-A0A1V5FSY2-F1
#
_entry.id   AF-A0A1V5FSY2-F1
#
_cell.length_a   1.000
_cell.length_b   1.000
_cell.length_c   1.000
_cell.angle_alpha   90.00
_cell.angle_beta   90.00
_cell.angle_gamma   90.00
#
_symmetry.space_group_name_H-M   'P 1'
#
loop_
_entity.id
_entity.type
_entity.pdbx_description
1 polymer ?
#
loop_
_entity_poly.entity_id
_entity_poly.type
_entity_poly.pdbx_seq_one_letter_code
_entity_poly.pdbx_strand_id
1 'polypeptide(L)'
;MRSAIEALDGADGSLLSEYDRGVKENLAILARAYQAWEQIRIGDFLNLYSQANLRAKELAPFRLRPEQREALERLRDDCQAGRPSPLVCVEMRNGAERLLREGHLDAATQRLYRALEILAHYCLEQRHGIAADDLDTRKAPPRDRARFEAMRSLDDGLIKIGLRKAYELLMLLEDPVGIDFSADEALADALRKRDYSLMAHGMNAISAEDVRAFLRAASAFFLRHIEDFSGLCRALRFPWFAPEEAERAHAPNGREA
;
A
#
# COMPACT_ATOMS: atom_id res chain seq x y z
N MET A 1 15.67 3.16 -5.74
CA MET A 1 15.45 4.03 -6.94
C MET A 1 16.36 5.26 -7.06
N ARG A 2 16.59 6.05 -5.99
CA ARG A 2 17.36 7.32 -6.08
C ARG A 2 18.78 7.15 -6.66
N SER A 3 19.55 6.18 -6.15
CA SER A 3 20.91 5.91 -6.63
C SER A 3 20.96 5.45 -8.09
N ALA A 4 19.89 4.82 -8.60
CA ALA A 4 19.80 4.45 -10.01
C ALA A 4 19.61 5.69 -10.91
N ILE A 5 18.79 6.66 -10.47
CA ILE A 5 18.62 7.94 -11.17
C ILE A 5 19.95 8.69 -11.21
N GLU A 6 20.64 8.80 -10.08
CA GLU A 6 21.96 9.46 -9.99
C GLU A 6 23.00 8.79 -10.89
N ALA A 7 23.05 7.45 -10.90
CA ALA A 7 23.97 6.72 -11.77
C ALA A 7 23.67 6.93 -13.26
N LEU A 8 22.39 6.93 -13.65
CA LEU A 8 21.97 7.18 -15.03
C LEU A 8 22.25 8.62 -15.45
N ASP A 9 21.99 9.59 -14.58
CA ASP A 9 22.25 11.00 -14.87
C ASP A 9 23.77 11.29 -14.96
N GLY A 10 24.57 10.64 -14.12
CA GLY A 10 26.03 10.81 -14.08
C GLY A 10 26.82 10.08 -15.18
N ALA A 11 26.23 9.12 -15.88
CA ALA A 11 26.92 8.40 -16.95
C ALA A 11 27.09 9.29 -18.20
N ASP A 12 28.32 9.48 -18.68
CA ASP A 12 28.56 10.23 -19.92
C ASP A 12 28.00 9.48 -21.14
N GLY A 13 26.99 10.06 -21.78
CA GLY A 13 26.34 9.50 -22.98
C GLY A 13 27.09 9.77 -24.28
N SER A 14 28.20 10.51 -24.24
CA SER A 14 29.01 10.87 -25.43
C SER A 14 29.68 9.66 -26.07
N LEU A 15 30.03 8.65 -25.27
CA LEU A 15 30.69 7.41 -25.69
C LEU A 15 29.70 6.30 -26.07
N LEU A 16 28.39 6.53 -25.93
CA LEU A 16 27.35 5.58 -26.26
C LEU A 16 26.90 5.70 -27.71
N SER A 17 26.51 4.58 -28.31
CA SER A 17 25.79 4.58 -29.58
C SER A 17 24.46 5.34 -29.45
N GLU A 18 23.87 5.78 -30.56
CA GLU A 18 22.54 6.42 -30.53
C GLU A 18 21.48 5.50 -29.90
N TYR A 19 21.57 4.20 -30.17
CA TYR A 19 20.69 3.19 -29.58
C TYR A 19 20.84 3.16 -28.06
N ASP A 20 22.08 3.03 -27.56
CA ASP A 20 22.36 2.90 -26.13
C ASP A 20 22.04 4.19 -25.38
N ARG A 21 22.27 5.35 -26.02
CA ARG A 21 21.85 6.66 -25.49
C ARG A 21 20.34 6.71 -25.32
N GLY A 22 19.59 6.25 -26.32
CA GLY A 22 18.14 6.14 -26.23
C GLY A 22 17.68 5.20 -25.11
N VAL A 23 18.31 4.03 -24.95
CA VAL A 23 18.00 3.11 -23.85
C VAL A 23 18.25 3.78 -22.49
N LYS A 24 19.41 4.42 -22.33
CA LYS A 24 19.80 5.14 -21.11
C LYS A 24 18.79 6.23 -20.74
N GLU A 25 18.43 7.10 -21.69
CA GLU A 25 17.46 8.18 -21.47
C GLU A 25 16.11 7.65 -21.00
N ASN A 26 15.62 6.58 -21.63
CA ASN A 26 14.35 5.96 -21.26
C ASN A 26 14.40 5.24 -19.92
N LEU A 27 15.53 4.62 -19.56
CA LEU A 27 15.75 4.09 -18.20
C LEU A 27 15.70 5.19 -17.15
N ALA A 28 16.25 6.37 -17.44
CA ALA A 28 16.23 7.50 -16.50
C ALA A 28 14.79 8.03 -16.31
N ILE A 29 13.99 8.10 -17.38
CA ILE A 29 12.56 8.44 -17.30
C ILE A 29 11.81 7.40 -16.47
N LEU A 30 12.01 6.11 -16.76
CA LEU A 30 11.35 5.02 -16.03
C LEU A 30 11.72 5.01 -14.54
N ALA A 31 12.99 5.21 -14.21
CA ALA A 31 13.44 5.25 -12.82
C ALA A 31 12.73 6.35 -12.03
N ARG A 32 12.54 7.54 -12.63
CA ARG A 32 11.75 8.63 -12.04
C ARG A 32 10.27 8.31 -11.97
N ALA A 33 9.70 7.71 -13.01
CA ALA A 33 8.30 7.29 -13.02
C ALA A 33 8.02 6.34 -11.86
N TYR A 34 8.77 5.25 -11.74
CA TYR A 34 8.54 4.26 -10.69
C TYR A 34 8.91 4.73 -9.28
N GLN A 35 9.81 5.72 -9.16
CA GLN A 35 9.98 6.45 -7.90
C GLN A 35 8.70 7.23 -7.52
N ALA A 36 8.02 7.85 -8.49
CA ALA A 36 6.76 8.52 -8.26
C ALA A 36 5.66 7.53 -7.84
N TRP A 37 5.59 6.33 -8.46
CA TRP A 37 4.70 5.26 -8.01
C TRP A 37 4.99 4.87 -6.56
N GLU A 38 6.26 4.61 -6.20
CA GLU A 38 6.62 4.26 -4.81
C GLU A 38 6.22 5.32 -3.78
N GLN A 39 6.15 6.59 -4.20
CA GLN A 39 5.70 7.73 -3.39
C GLN A 39 4.19 7.98 -3.45
N ILE A 40 3.42 7.08 -4.07
CA ILE A 40 1.96 7.17 -4.26
C ILE A 40 1.57 8.40 -5.12
N ARG A 41 2.52 8.98 -5.87
CA ARG A 41 2.28 10.03 -6.87
C ARG A 41 1.91 9.39 -8.21
N ILE A 42 0.78 8.69 -8.24
CA ILE A 42 0.38 7.85 -9.39
C ILE A 42 0.11 8.68 -10.65
N GLY A 43 -0.39 9.91 -10.52
CA GLY A 43 -0.53 10.84 -11.64
C GLY A 43 0.81 11.16 -12.30
N ASP A 44 1.84 11.46 -11.49
CA ASP A 44 3.19 11.72 -11.97
C ASP A 44 3.81 10.47 -12.62
N PHE A 45 3.58 9.29 -12.02
CA PHE A 45 3.98 8.01 -12.63
C PHE A 45 3.39 7.86 -14.03
N LEU A 46 2.07 7.99 -14.20
CA LEU A 46 1.41 7.79 -15.49
C LEU A 46 1.90 8.80 -16.54
N ASN A 47 2.11 10.06 -16.13
CA ASN A 47 2.66 11.10 -17.00
C ASN A 47 4.09 10.77 -17.45
N LEU A 48 5.01 10.56 -16.51
CA LEU A 48 6.42 10.25 -16.81
C LEU A 48 6.55 8.95 -17.60
N TYR A 49 5.80 7.91 -17.23
CA TYR A 49 5.81 6.63 -17.91
C TYR A 49 5.40 6.75 -19.38
N SER A 50 4.45 7.62 -19.69
CA SER A 50 4.01 7.85 -21.08
C SER A 50 5.07 8.50 -21.98
N GLN A 51 6.07 9.16 -21.38
CA GLN A 51 7.17 9.79 -22.09
C GLN A 51 8.28 8.78 -22.47
N ALA A 52 8.29 7.60 -21.85
CA ALA A 52 9.28 6.58 -22.16
C ALA A 52 8.96 5.81 -23.45
N ASN A 53 9.89 5.80 -24.39
CA ASN A 53 9.87 4.93 -25.56
C ASN A 53 10.38 3.53 -25.19
N LEU A 54 9.44 2.58 -25.04
CA LEU A 54 9.73 1.23 -24.60
C LEU A 54 10.03 0.25 -25.74
N ARG A 55 10.34 0.70 -26.96
CA ARG A 55 10.58 -0.19 -28.12
C ARG A 55 11.81 -1.07 -27.95
N ALA A 56 12.86 -0.56 -27.31
CA ALA A 56 14.09 -1.31 -27.05
C ALA A 56 13.81 -2.57 -26.21
N LYS A 57 14.48 -3.68 -26.55
CA LYS A 57 14.27 -4.98 -25.90
C LYS A 57 14.67 -4.97 -24.43
N GLU A 58 15.68 -4.17 -24.08
CA GLU A 58 16.19 -3.97 -22.72
C GLU A 58 15.13 -3.35 -21.80
N LEU A 59 14.16 -2.64 -22.38
CA LEU A 59 13.08 -1.98 -21.65
C LEU A 59 11.83 -2.85 -21.49
N ALA A 60 11.79 -4.02 -22.12
CA ALA A 60 10.64 -4.93 -22.05
C ALA A 60 10.23 -5.31 -20.61
N PRO A 61 11.15 -5.55 -19.65
CA PRO A 61 10.80 -5.89 -18.28
C PRO A 61 10.04 -4.78 -17.52
N PHE A 62 10.04 -3.54 -18.00
CA PHE A 62 9.37 -2.40 -17.35
C PHE A 62 8.01 -2.08 -17.97
N ARG A 63 7.58 -2.85 -18.98
CA ARG A 63 6.30 -2.66 -19.69
C ARG A 63 5.13 -3.02 -18.79
N LEU A 64 4.18 -2.09 -18.65
CA LEU A 64 2.91 -2.35 -18.00
C LEU A 64 2.02 -3.18 -18.92
N ARG A 65 1.32 -4.15 -18.34
CA ARG A 65 0.18 -4.81 -18.98
C ARG A 65 -1.06 -3.90 -18.95
N PRO A 66 -2.03 -4.07 -19.86
CA PRO A 66 -3.25 -3.25 -19.89
C PRO A 66 -3.98 -3.19 -18.54
N GLU A 67 -4.09 -4.33 -17.85
CA GLU A 67 -4.79 -4.43 -16.57
C GLU A 67 -4.08 -3.67 -15.45
N GLN A 68 -2.74 -3.57 -15.52
CA GLN A 68 -1.96 -2.78 -14.57
C GLN A 68 -2.18 -1.28 -14.79
N ARG A 69 -2.25 -0.85 -16.05
CA ARG A 69 -2.56 0.55 -16.39
C ARG A 69 -3.95 0.94 -15.86
N GLU A 70 -4.96 0.12 -16.11
CA GLU A 70 -6.32 0.38 -15.64
C GLU A 70 -6.38 0.47 -14.10
N ALA A 71 -5.73 -0.47 -13.40
CA ALA A 71 -5.66 -0.45 -11.94
C ALA A 71 -4.97 0.82 -11.41
N LEU A 72 -3.91 1.29 -12.08
CA LEU A 72 -3.19 2.51 -11.71
C LEU A 72 -4.00 3.77 -11.97
N GLU A 73 -4.78 3.83 -13.04
CA GLU A 73 -5.68 4.95 -13.33
C GLU A 73 -6.77 5.04 -12.26
N ARG A 74 -7.37 3.92 -11.88
CA ARG A 74 -8.35 3.87 -10.77
C ARG A 74 -7.70 4.25 -9.42
N LEU A 75 -6.50 3.73 -9.15
CA LEU A 75 -5.76 4.07 -7.93
C LEU A 75 -5.44 5.57 -7.86
N ARG A 76 -5.03 6.19 -8.98
CA ARG A 76 -4.84 7.65 -9.07
C ARG A 76 -6.12 8.38 -8.67
N ASP A 77 -7.25 7.98 -9.24
CA ASP A 77 -8.53 8.68 -9.02
C ASP A 77 -8.98 8.57 -7.55
N ASP A 78 -8.82 7.41 -6.92
CA ASP A 78 -9.10 7.22 -5.50
C ASP A 78 -8.16 8.05 -4.61
N CYS A 79 -6.86 8.05 -4.90
CA CYS A 79 -5.90 8.87 -4.16
C CYS A 79 -6.18 10.37 -4.28
N GLN A 80 -6.52 10.86 -5.48
CA GLN A 80 -6.85 12.27 -5.73
C GLN A 80 -8.14 12.69 -5.02
N ALA A 81 -9.13 11.80 -4.96
CA ALA A 81 -10.38 12.03 -4.26
C ALA A 81 -10.26 11.86 -2.73
N GLY A 82 -9.10 11.41 -2.23
CA GLY A 82 -8.91 11.11 -0.81
C GLY A 82 -9.76 9.93 -0.31
N ARG A 83 -10.25 9.08 -1.21
CA ARG A 83 -11.16 7.99 -0.87
C ARG A 83 -10.40 6.75 -0.43
N PRO A 84 -10.73 6.14 0.73
CA PRO A 84 -10.23 4.82 1.05
C PRO A 84 -10.81 3.80 0.06
N SER A 85 -9.98 2.89 -0.44
CA SER A 85 -10.43 1.83 -1.34
C SER A 85 -9.54 0.58 -1.23
N PRO A 86 -10.03 -0.59 -1.72
CA PRO A 86 -9.23 -1.80 -1.79
C PRO A 86 -7.93 -1.61 -2.59
N LEU A 87 -7.95 -0.79 -3.66
CA LEU A 87 -6.75 -0.48 -4.45
C LEU A 87 -5.72 0.27 -3.62
N VAL A 88 -6.12 1.30 -2.87
CA VAL A 88 -5.20 2.06 -2.02
C VAL A 88 -4.63 1.17 -0.91
N CYS A 89 -5.47 0.31 -0.31
CA CYS A 89 -5.03 -0.67 0.70
C CYS A 89 -3.97 -1.63 0.13
N VAL A 90 -4.24 -2.22 -1.05
CA VAL A 90 -3.35 -3.15 -1.72
C VAL A 90 -2.04 -2.47 -2.14
N GLU A 91 -2.08 -1.25 -2.65
CA GLU A 91 -0.87 -0.50 -2.99
C GLU A 91 0.02 -0.28 -1.76
N MET A 92 -0.56 0.10 -0.62
CA MET A 92 0.20 0.26 0.62
C MET A 92 0.87 -1.06 1.05
N ARG A 93 0.17 -2.19 0.95
CA ARG A 93 0.75 -3.52 1.21
C ARG A 93 1.88 -3.85 0.24
N ASN A 94 1.69 -3.63 -1.07
CA ASN A 94 2.71 -3.92 -2.07
C ASN A 94 3.94 -3.02 -1.90
N GLY A 95 3.75 -1.74 -1.57
CA GLY A 95 4.83 -0.83 -1.20
C GLY A 95 5.59 -1.29 0.04
N ALA A 96 4.89 -1.82 1.05
CA ALA A 96 5.55 -2.40 2.22
C ALA A 96 6.45 -3.58 1.85
N GLU A 97 6.00 -4.48 0.96
CA GLU A 97 6.83 -5.59 0.47
C GLU A 97 8.08 -5.09 -0.25
N ARG A 98 7.95 -4.05 -1.09
CA ARG A 98 9.11 -3.46 -1.79
C ARG A 98 10.12 -2.86 -0.81
N LEU A 99 9.67 -2.10 0.17
CA LEU A 99 10.52 -1.48 1.18
C LEU A 99 11.21 -2.49 2.08
N LEU A 100 10.52 -3.57 2.44
CA LEU A 100 11.11 -4.66 3.18
C LEU A 100 12.31 -5.25 2.42
N ARG A 101 12.19 -5.44 1.10
CA ARG A 101 13.31 -5.91 0.27
C ARG A 101 14.44 -4.90 0.15
N GLU A 102 14.13 -3.61 0.19
CA GLU A 102 15.13 -2.53 0.25
C GLU A 102 15.74 -2.32 1.64
N GLY A 103 15.27 -3.04 2.67
CA GLY A 103 15.74 -2.91 4.06
C GLY A 103 15.15 -1.71 4.81
N HIS A 104 14.13 -1.05 4.27
CA HIS A 104 13.44 0.09 4.89
C HIS A 104 12.32 -0.37 5.85
N LEU A 105 12.72 -1.02 6.94
CA LEU A 105 11.82 -1.78 7.83
C LEU A 105 10.73 -0.94 8.50
N ASP A 106 11.07 0.23 9.03
CA ASP A 106 10.08 1.12 9.68
C ASP A 106 9.07 1.67 8.66
N ALA A 107 9.55 2.07 7.48
CA ALA A 107 8.69 2.56 6.40
C ALA A 107 7.74 1.46 5.88
N ALA A 108 8.22 0.22 5.80
CA ALA A 108 7.39 -0.94 5.46
C ALA A 108 6.31 -1.18 6.52
N THR A 109 6.68 -1.14 7.80
CA THR A 109 5.76 -1.31 8.94
C THR A 109 4.67 -0.24 8.96
N GLN A 110 5.05 1.02 8.71
CA GLN A 110 4.09 2.12 8.64
C GLN A 110 3.13 1.97 7.45
N ARG A 111 3.61 1.47 6.30
CA ARG A 111 2.73 1.16 5.15
C ARG A 111 1.74 0.03 5.45
N LEU A 112 2.14 -1.02 6.17
CA LEU A 112 1.23 -2.08 6.60
C LEU A 112 0.16 -1.60 7.58
N TYR A 113 0.56 -0.78 8.56
CA TYR A 113 -0.39 -0.13 9.46
C TYR A 113 -1.40 0.72 8.68
N ARG A 114 -0.92 1.54 7.73
CA ARG A 114 -1.80 2.38 6.91
C ARG A 114 -2.72 1.55 6.01
N ALA A 115 -2.25 0.42 5.48
CA ALA A 115 -3.10 -0.49 4.70
C ALA A 115 -4.29 -1.01 5.55
N LEU A 116 -4.03 -1.49 6.77
CA LEU A 116 -5.07 -1.95 7.68
C LEU A 116 -6.07 -0.84 8.06
N GLU A 117 -5.57 0.38 8.27
CA GLU A 117 -6.41 1.55 8.57
C GLU A 117 -7.31 1.91 7.39
N ILE A 118 -6.78 1.93 6.16
CA ILE A 118 -7.54 2.20 4.95
C ILE A 118 -8.66 1.17 4.77
N LEU A 119 -8.41 -0.11 5.04
CA LEU A 119 -9.46 -1.14 4.97
C LEU A 119 -10.58 -0.86 5.98
N ALA A 120 -10.25 -0.49 7.22
CA ALA A 120 -11.26 -0.15 8.21
C ALA A 120 -12.08 1.08 7.80
N HIS A 121 -11.41 2.14 7.32
CA HIS A 121 -12.06 3.35 6.83
C HIS A 121 -12.97 3.05 5.63
N TYR A 122 -12.50 2.23 4.67
CA TYR A 122 -13.31 1.77 3.54
C TYR A 122 -14.57 1.03 4.00
N CYS A 123 -14.45 0.10 4.95
CA CYS A 123 -15.61 -0.64 5.47
C CYS A 123 -16.61 0.27 6.20
N LEU A 124 -16.12 1.21 7.03
CA LEU A 124 -16.96 2.20 7.69
C LEU A 124 -17.72 3.05 6.68
N GLU A 125 -17.05 3.55 5.64
CA GLU A 125 -17.69 4.38 4.61
C GLU A 125 -18.70 3.59 3.78
N GLN A 126 -18.29 2.45 3.23
CA GLN A 126 -19.11 1.73 2.25
C GLN A 126 -20.28 0.96 2.86
N ARG A 127 -20.11 0.39 4.06
CA ARG A 127 -21.14 -0.48 4.67
C ARG A 127 -21.99 0.27 5.69
N HIS A 128 -21.42 1.29 6.34
CA HIS A 128 -22.08 2.00 7.43
C HIS A 128 -22.31 3.49 7.13
N GLY A 129 -21.78 4.00 6.01
CA GLY A 129 -21.87 5.42 5.66
C GLY A 129 -21.16 6.32 6.67
N ILE A 130 -20.13 5.82 7.36
CA ILE A 130 -19.41 6.52 8.42
C ILE A 130 -18.08 7.03 7.86
N ALA A 131 -17.87 8.34 7.93
CA ALA A 131 -16.58 8.96 7.64
C ALA A 131 -15.67 8.83 8.87
N ALA A 132 -14.41 8.43 8.65
CA ALA A 132 -13.46 8.23 9.74
C ALA A 132 -12.67 9.50 10.11
N ASP A 133 -12.70 10.51 9.25
CA ASP A 133 -12.08 11.82 9.44
C ASP A 133 -13.04 12.86 10.06
N ASP A 134 -14.34 12.56 10.08
CA ASP A 134 -15.34 13.24 10.89
C ASP A 134 -16.49 12.27 11.26
N LEU A 135 -16.29 11.53 12.35
CA LEU A 135 -17.25 10.55 12.83
C LEU A 135 -18.53 11.24 13.35
N ASP A 136 -19.64 10.97 12.67
CA ASP A 136 -20.98 11.23 13.21
C ASP A 136 -21.31 10.21 14.31
N THR A 137 -21.18 10.63 15.56
CA THR A 137 -21.41 9.79 16.75
C THR A 137 -22.83 9.23 16.83
N ARG A 138 -23.81 9.80 16.11
CA ARG A 138 -25.18 9.25 16.05
C ARG A 138 -25.22 7.90 15.33
N LYS A 139 -24.25 7.64 14.44
CA LYS A 139 -24.08 6.37 13.73
C LYS A 139 -23.35 5.30 14.55
N ALA A 140 -22.74 5.67 15.68
CA ALA A 140 -22.24 4.70 16.65
C ALA A 140 -23.40 4.14 17.50
N PRO A 141 -23.25 2.92 18.06
CA PRO A 141 -24.22 2.35 18.98
C PRO A 141 -24.53 3.31 20.14
N PRO A 142 -25.81 3.42 20.58
CA PRO A 142 -26.24 4.42 21.58
C PRO A 142 -25.40 4.47 22.86
N ARG A 143 -24.90 3.31 23.32
CA ARG A 143 -24.10 3.19 24.54
C ARG A 143 -22.68 3.76 24.39
N ASP A 144 -22.17 3.86 23.18
CA ASP A 144 -20.78 4.27 22.89
C ASP A 144 -20.67 5.69 22.36
N ARG A 145 -21.79 6.35 22.03
CA ARG A 145 -21.80 7.70 21.42
C ARG A 145 -21.00 8.70 22.24
N ALA A 146 -21.24 8.76 23.56
CA ALA A 146 -20.56 9.69 24.45
C ALA A 146 -19.04 9.47 24.47
N ARG A 147 -18.60 8.21 24.32
CA ARG A 147 -17.18 7.85 24.30
C ARG A 147 -16.48 8.34 23.04
N PHE A 148 -17.14 8.23 21.88
CA PHE A 148 -16.61 8.77 20.64
C PHE A 148 -16.70 10.30 20.59
N GLU A 149 -17.77 10.88 21.16
CA GLU A 149 -17.93 12.33 21.27
C GLU A 149 -16.82 12.98 22.10
N ALA A 150 -16.36 12.30 23.15
CA ALA A 150 -15.23 12.75 23.96
C ALA A 150 -13.89 12.80 23.18
N MET A 151 -13.81 12.22 21.98
CA MET A 151 -12.63 12.31 21.11
C MET A 151 -12.66 13.55 20.20
N ARG A 152 -13.70 14.38 20.29
CA ARG A 152 -13.79 15.59 19.47
C ARG A 152 -12.61 16.50 19.73
N SER A 153 -11.90 16.80 18.65
CA SER A 153 -10.78 17.72 18.64
C SER A 153 -11.25 19.12 19.07
N LEU A 154 -10.49 19.76 19.97
CA LEU A 154 -10.76 21.15 20.37
C LEU A 154 -10.34 22.16 19.31
N ASP A 155 -9.46 21.76 18.38
CA ASP A 155 -8.87 22.66 17.40
C ASP A 155 -9.78 22.86 16.18
N ASP A 156 -10.24 21.76 15.59
CA ASP A 156 -11.06 21.76 14.37
C ASP A 156 -12.50 21.25 14.61
N GLY A 157 -12.81 20.79 15.83
CA GLY A 157 -14.14 20.30 16.17
C GLY A 157 -14.48 18.95 15.54
N LEU A 158 -13.54 18.26 14.88
CA LEU A 158 -13.80 17.00 14.17
C LEU A 158 -13.50 15.79 15.06
N ILE A 159 -14.16 14.66 14.78
CA ILE A 159 -13.83 13.37 15.42
C ILE A 159 -13.10 12.48 14.42
N LYS A 160 -11.77 12.51 14.47
CA LYS A 160 -10.88 11.70 13.63
C LYS A 160 -10.51 10.41 14.34
N ILE A 161 -10.81 9.27 13.73
CA ILE A 161 -10.52 7.95 14.30
C ILE A 161 -9.44 7.22 13.48
N GLY A 162 -8.36 6.83 14.16
CA GLY A 162 -7.31 5.98 13.58
C GLY A 162 -7.66 4.49 13.63
N LEU A 163 -6.76 3.64 13.13
CA LEU A 163 -6.90 2.18 13.00
C LEU A 163 -7.61 1.50 14.17
N ARG A 164 -7.09 1.62 15.41
CA ARG A 164 -7.65 0.91 16.58
C ARG A 164 -9.11 1.29 16.84
N LYS A 165 -9.44 2.58 16.73
CA LYS A 165 -10.79 3.10 16.98
C LYS A 165 -11.75 2.79 15.83
N ALA A 166 -11.24 2.74 14.59
CA ALA A 166 -12.01 2.32 13.42
C ALA A 166 -12.42 0.84 13.53
N TYR A 167 -11.49 -0.07 13.84
CA TYR A 167 -11.81 -1.49 14.04
C TYR A 167 -12.67 -1.74 15.28
N GLU A 168 -12.46 -0.99 16.35
CA GLU A 168 -13.33 -1.06 17.53
C GLU A 168 -14.77 -0.66 17.19
N LEU A 169 -14.97 0.43 16.43
CA LEU A 169 -16.30 0.83 15.97
C LEU A 169 -16.93 -0.22 15.05
N LEU A 170 -16.17 -0.78 14.10
CA LEU A 170 -16.64 -1.85 13.22
C LEU A 170 -17.09 -3.09 14.02
N MET A 171 -16.34 -3.47 15.05
CA MET A 171 -16.71 -4.57 15.95
C MET A 171 -18.01 -4.27 16.72
N LEU A 172 -18.16 -3.06 17.24
CA LEU A 172 -19.37 -2.61 17.94
C LEU A 172 -20.60 -2.54 17.02
N LEU A 173 -20.38 -2.37 15.71
CA LEU A 173 -21.40 -2.43 14.66
C LEU A 173 -21.63 -3.86 14.15
N GLU A 174 -21.02 -4.87 14.78
CA GLU A 174 -21.07 -6.28 14.40
C GLU A 174 -20.59 -6.54 12.95
N ASP A 175 -19.73 -5.67 12.42
CA ASP A 175 -19.13 -5.88 11.11
C ASP A 175 -18.09 -7.00 11.18
N PRO A 176 -18.16 -8.02 10.28
CA PRO A 176 -17.22 -9.13 10.28
C PRO A 176 -15.75 -8.72 10.26
N VAL A 177 -15.40 -7.62 9.58
CA VAL A 177 -14.00 -7.17 9.53
C VAL A 177 -13.50 -6.68 10.89
N GLY A 178 -14.40 -6.10 11.71
CA GLY A 178 -14.09 -5.65 13.06
C GLY A 178 -13.96 -6.81 14.04
N ILE A 179 -14.87 -7.77 13.94
CA ILE A 179 -14.87 -9.01 14.73
C ILE A 179 -13.59 -9.80 14.44
N ASP A 180 -13.29 -10.08 13.17
CA ASP A 180 -12.13 -10.88 12.78
C ASP A 180 -10.82 -10.18 13.17
N PHE A 181 -10.74 -8.86 13.03
CA PHE A 181 -9.56 -8.10 13.46
C PHE A 181 -9.33 -8.21 14.97
N SER A 182 -10.39 -8.18 15.77
CA SER A 182 -10.29 -8.31 17.23
C SER A 182 -9.80 -9.67 17.69
N ALA A 183 -10.06 -10.71 16.89
CA ALA A 183 -9.69 -12.09 17.15
C ALA A 183 -8.33 -12.50 16.52
N ASP A 184 -7.75 -11.65 15.66
CA ASP A 184 -6.51 -11.97 14.94
C ASP A 184 -5.26 -11.72 15.81
N GLU A 185 -4.84 -12.75 16.54
CA GLU A 185 -3.68 -12.69 17.45
C GLU A 185 -2.38 -12.35 16.71
N ALA A 186 -2.24 -12.76 15.44
CA ALA A 186 -1.05 -12.48 14.66
C ALA A 186 -0.94 -10.99 14.30
N LEU A 187 -2.06 -10.36 13.93
CA LEU A 187 -2.12 -8.91 13.77
C LEU A 187 -1.92 -8.17 15.09
N ALA A 188 -2.50 -8.67 16.19
CA ALA A 188 -2.32 -8.07 17.50
C ALA A 188 -0.84 -8.08 17.95
N ASP A 189 -0.11 -9.20 17.76
CA ASP A 189 1.34 -9.28 18.01
C ASP A 189 2.13 -8.30 17.16
N ALA A 190 1.85 -8.25 15.85
CA ALA A 190 2.54 -7.37 14.92
C ALA A 190 2.34 -5.88 15.25
N LEU A 191 1.10 -5.46 15.55
CA LEU A 191 0.79 -4.09 15.96
C LEU A 191 1.43 -3.73 17.30
N ARG A 192 1.45 -4.66 18.26
CA ARG A 192 2.15 -4.45 19.54
C ARG A 192 3.66 -4.26 19.33
N LYS A 193 4.29 -5.05 18.47
CA LYS A 193 5.72 -4.90 18.13
C LYS A 193 6.02 -3.55 17.49
N ARG A 194 5.16 -3.06 16.58
CA ARG A 194 5.25 -1.69 16.05
C ARG A 194 5.14 -0.66 17.17
N ASP A 195 4.15 -0.77 18.05
CA ASP A 195 3.92 0.24 19.08
C ASP A 195 5.13 0.37 20.04
N TYR A 196 5.85 -0.73 20.27
CA TYR A 196 7.11 -0.74 21.03
C TYR A 196 8.37 -0.39 20.21
N SER A 197 8.25 -0.09 18.92
CA SER A 197 9.39 0.29 18.10
C SER A 197 9.82 1.74 18.34
N LEU A 198 11.11 2.01 18.12
CA LEU A 198 11.72 3.33 18.31
C LEU A 198 11.04 4.44 17.48
N MET A 199 10.55 4.11 16.28
CA MET A 199 9.90 5.05 15.37
C MET A 199 8.42 5.31 15.68
N ALA A 200 7.83 4.56 16.62
CA ALA A 200 6.49 4.80 17.13
C ALA A 200 6.57 5.40 18.54
N HIS A 201 6.43 4.57 19.57
CA HIS A 201 6.35 5.01 20.97
C HIS A 201 7.23 4.20 21.93
N GLY A 202 8.02 3.25 21.44
CA GLY A 202 8.91 2.44 22.27
C GLY A 202 10.38 2.67 21.98
N MET A 203 11.21 1.68 22.30
CA MET A 203 12.68 1.76 22.24
C MET A 203 13.31 0.61 21.45
N ASN A 204 12.51 -0.32 20.93
CA ASN A 204 13.01 -1.51 20.26
C ASN A 204 13.26 -1.25 18.77
N ALA A 205 14.31 -1.84 18.22
CA ALA A 205 14.46 -1.92 16.77
C ALA A 205 13.49 -2.98 16.21
N ILE A 206 12.87 -2.68 15.07
CA ILE A 206 12.07 -3.66 14.34
C ILE A 206 12.97 -4.51 13.45
N SER A 207 12.80 -5.84 13.48
CA SER A 207 13.59 -6.75 12.65
C SER A 207 12.91 -7.02 11.30
N ALA A 208 13.68 -7.45 10.31
CA ALA A 208 13.11 -7.88 9.02
C ALA A 208 12.12 -9.05 9.19
N GLU A 209 12.32 -9.91 10.19
CA GLU A 209 11.39 -11.00 10.47
C GLU A 209 10.08 -10.51 11.07
N ASP A 210 10.11 -9.49 11.92
CA ASP A 210 8.89 -8.86 12.44
C ASP A 210 8.07 -8.23 11.30
N VAL A 211 8.73 -7.54 10.37
CA VAL A 211 8.04 -6.97 9.19
C VAL A 211 7.50 -8.07 8.28
N ARG A 212 8.23 -9.16 8.06
CA ARG A 212 7.73 -10.33 7.29
C ARG A 212 6.51 -10.96 7.98
N ALA A 213 6.56 -11.14 9.30
CA ALA A 213 5.44 -11.66 10.06
C ALA A 213 4.22 -10.75 9.94
N PHE A 214 4.41 -9.43 10.05
CA PHE A 214 3.34 -8.47 9.87
C PHE A 214 2.78 -8.50 8.44
N LEU A 215 3.63 -8.52 7.41
CA LEU A 215 3.21 -8.62 6.01
C LEU A 215 2.39 -9.89 5.77
N ARG A 216 2.80 -11.04 6.33
CA ARG A 216 2.06 -12.31 6.25
C ARG A 216 0.69 -12.21 6.93
N ALA A 217 0.64 -11.73 8.17
CA ALA A 217 -0.59 -11.58 8.93
C ALA A 217 -1.58 -10.62 8.23
N ALA A 218 -1.11 -9.44 7.82
CA ALA A 218 -1.91 -8.47 7.08
C ALA A 218 -2.40 -9.02 5.73
N SER A 219 -1.54 -9.71 4.97
CA SER A 219 -1.95 -10.32 3.69
C SER A 219 -3.00 -11.41 3.88
N ALA A 220 -2.87 -12.24 4.92
CA ALA A 220 -3.86 -13.26 5.26
C ALA A 220 -5.20 -12.63 5.68
N PHE A 221 -5.17 -11.51 6.41
CA PHE A 221 -6.34 -10.73 6.77
C PHE A 221 -7.03 -10.13 5.54
N PHE A 222 -6.26 -9.46 4.67
CA PHE A 222 -6.77 -8.87 3.43
C PHE A 222 -7.37 -9.89 2.48
N LEU A 223 -6.78 -11.08 2.38
CA LEU A 223 -7.32 -12.17 1.56
C LEU A 223 -8.74 -12.58 1.97
N ARG A 224 -9.11 -12.44 3.25
CA ARG A 224 -10.45 -12.77 3.76
C ARG A 224 -11.48 -11.66 3.53
N HIS A 225 -11.03 -10.40 3.41
CA HIS A 225 -11.90 -9.22 3.47
C HIS A 225 -11.90 -8.34 2.23
N ILE A 226 -10.96 -8.54 1.30
CA ILE A 226 -10.87 -7.81 0.04
C ILE A 226 -11.17 -8.77 -1.11
N GLU A 227 -12.21 -8.47 -1.87
CA GLU A 227 -12.55 -9.19 -3.09
C GLU A 227 -11.41 -9.10 -4.11
N ASP A 228 -11.08 -10.24 -4.73
CA ASP A 228 -9.97 -10.41 -5.66
C ASP A 228 -8.63 -9.79 -5.16
N PHE A 229 -8.36 -9.88 -3.85
CA PHE A 229 -7.13 -9.35 -3.25
C PHE A 229 -5.87 -9.77 -4.03
N SER A 230 -5.78 -11.05 -4.39
CA SER A 230 -4.65 -11.59 -5.15
C SER A 230 -4.54 -11.00 -6.56
N GLY A 231 -5.66 -10.75 -7.24
CA GLY A 231 -5.68 -10.09 -8.54
C GLY A 231 -5.24 -8.64 -8.46
N LEU A 232 -5.76 -7.89 -7.49
CA LEU A 232 -5.35 -6.51 -7.22
C LEU A 232 -3.85 -6.43 -6.90
N CYS A 233 -3.33 -7.34 -6.06
CA CYS A 233 -1.91 -7.42 -5.75
C CYS A 233 -1.05 -7.64 -7.01
N ARG A 234 -1.51 -8.46 -7.96
CA ARG A 234 -0.82 -8.69 -9.25
C ARG A 234 -0.93 -7.48 -10.19
N ALA A 235 -2.06 -6.77 -10.19
CA ALA A 235 -2.27 -5.60 -11.02
C ALA A 235 -1.41 -4.41 -10.56
N LEU A 236 -1.26 -4.22 -9.25
CA LEU A 236 -0.46 -3.16 -8.64
C LEU A 236 0.98 -3.58 -8.29
N ARG A 237 1.50 -4.60 -8.98
CA ARG A 237 2.89 -5.05 -8.85
C ARG A 237 3.76 -4.38 -9.90
N PHE A 238 4.98 -3.99 -9.54
CA PHE A 238 5.96 -3.56 -10.55
C PHE A 238 6.24 -4.72 -11.51
N PRO A 239 6.25 -4.51 -12.84
CA PRO A 239 6.38 -5.60 -13.81
C PRO A 239 7.60 -6.52 -13.64
N TRP A 240 8.73 -5.99 -13.14
CA TRP A 240 9.96 -6.76 -12.89
C TRP A 240 10.08 -7.29 -11.45
N PHE A 241 9.15 -6.96 -10.57
CA PHE A 241 9.22 -7.36 -9.17
C PHE A 241 8.66 -8.77 -9.02
N ALA A 242 9.55 -9.76 -8.94
CA ALA A 242 9.15 -11.15 -8.75
C ALA A 242 8.55 -11.37 -7.35
N PRO A 243 7.49 -12.19 -7.19
CA PRO A 243 7.02 -12.62 -5.87
C PRO A 243 8.10 -13.43 -5.14
N GLU A 244 8.09 -13.39 -3.80
CA GLU A 244 8.88 -14.35 -2.99
C GLU A 244 8.43 -15.80 -3.30
N GLU A 245 9.31 -16.77 -3.13
CA GLU A 245 9.06 -18.19 -3.48
C GLU A 245 7.80 -18.76 -2.81
N ALA A 246 7.44 -18.30 -1.62
CA ALA A 246 6.23 -18.72 -0.89
C ALA A 246 4.91 -18.35 -1.60
N GLU A 247 4.88 -17.24 -2.34
CA GLU A 247 3.70 -16.84 -3.15
C GLU A 247 3.60 -17.66 -4.46
N ARG A 248 4.71 -18.21 -4.97
CA ARG A 248 4.68 -19.09 -6.15
C ARG A 248 3.97 -20.42 -5.85
N ALA A 249 4.09 -20.93 -4.62
CA ALA A 249 3.46 -22.18 -4.20
C ALA A 249 1.93 -22.10 -4.05
N HIS A 250 1.38 -20.89 -3.90
CA HIS A 250 -0.06 -20.64 -3.70
C HIS A 250 -0.75 -20.03 -4.93
N ALA A 251 -0.02 -19.83 -6.04
CA ALA A 251 -0.65 -19.51 -7.31
C ALA A 251 -1.39 -20.76 -7.82
N PRO A 252 -2.67 -20.68 -8.21
CA PRO A 252 -3.34 -21.81 -8.85
C PRO A 252 -2.55 -22.12 -10.13
N ASN A 253 -2.05 -23.34 -10.24
CA ASN A 253 -1.18 -23.83 -11.33
C ASN A 253 -1.62 -23.25 -12.70
N GLY A 254 -0.94 -22.19 -13.11
CA GLY A 254 -1.04 -21.60 -14.43
C GLY A 254 -0.11 -22.36 -15.35
N ARG A 255 -0.70 -23.30 -16.10
CA ARG A 255 -0.12 -24.14 -17.15
C ARG A 255 1.11 -23.54 -17.84
N GLU A 256 2.17 -24.34 -17.88
CA GLU A 256 3.16 -24.31 -18.96
C GLU A 256 2.45 -24.46 -20.31
N ALA A 257 2.63 -23.47 -21.18
CA ALA A 257 2.72 -23.58 -22.64
C ALA A 257 3.21 -22.25 -23.22
#